data_AF-A0A8I0CA92-F1
#
_entry.id   AF-A0A8I0CA92-F1
#
_cell.length_a   1.000
_cell.length_b   1.000
_cell.length_c   1.000
_cell.angle_alpha   90.00
_cell.angle_beta   90.00
_cell.angle_gamma   90.00
#
_symmetry.space_group_name_H-M   'P 1'
#
loop_
_entity.id
_entity.type
_entity.pdbx_description
1 polymer ?
#
loop_
_entity_poly.entity_id
_entity_poly.type
_entity_poly.pdbx_seq_one_letter_code
_entity_poly.pdbx_strand_id
1 'polypeptide(L)'
;MKLSRIAAGLCAALALLPAAPACAWDGVTHGHITDLAVEQVQTPELRRFLQTHRDAVQSGVAFPDWGHGLKPHGEALHAHYLDAAWSDLQRPQTQAQPNHDELFAHYLGAYAHVVEDRVLDATLKKHAKAVGEPDRDDMENAMLGIAGEGLLRWTYRPFVPDADFARIYERSAYFGETRLNADNLAEVMRDTMGRSADLERQLKLLSFLSAGYSRRAWPWGAANLAKAPGGYESNARAVAAGWEAIWAQAHGRPAPFFVFSIPADGGRLPSAEALDGYGRITVVTAQRFDVRDLTPDMVTLTGPAGPAPVRIWPYIDIPGHDVDLAFQIEAERPWIAGAGYRLRIAPGPGAGAPLADAPAYEIAFQAPTEPQFQDRAHARRPWAMGFFLFAIVGGAAGVLFGLGDLAMLAVGAERRPPALEALDIGLKAVAVLIFAGGLWLLVTDGAAFIEFLRRHH
;
A
#
# COMPACT_ATOMS: atom_id res chain seq x y z
N MET A 1 13.18 20.97 -38.93
CA MET A 1 12.61 19.62 -39.18
C MET A 1 13.19 18.50 -38.30
N LYS A 2 14.38 18.61 -37.70
CA LYS A 2 14.95 17.53 -36.83
C LYS A 2 14.48 17.59 -35.37
N LEU A 3 14.33 18.79 -34.79
CA LEU A 3 13.86 19.02 -33.42
C LEU A 3 12.43 18.53 -33.16
N SER A 4 11.52 18.72 -34.12
CA SER A 4 10.13 18.24 -34.01
C SER A 4 10.02 16.71 -34.05
N ARG A 5 10.96 16.01 -34.70
CA ARG A 5 11.01 14.54 -34.75
C ARG A 5 11.58 13.94 -33.46
N ILE A 6 12.49 14.64 -32.80
CA ILE A 6 13.07 14.22 -31.52
C ILE A 6 12.10 14.50 -30.37
N ALA A 7 11.42 15.66 -30.37
CA ALA A 7 10.34 15.95 -29.42
C ALA A 7 9.14 15.00 -29.59
N ALA A 8 8.76 14.70 -30.83
CA ALA A 8 7.78 13.65 -31.12
C ALA A 8 8.29 12.27 -30.68
N GLY A 9 9.59 11.99 -30.78
CA GLY A 9 10.20 10.74 -30.31
C GLY A 9 10.25 10.61 -28.78
N LEU A 10 10.43 11.71 -28.04
CA LEU A 10 10.45 11.70 -26.58
C LEU A 10 9.03 11.71 -25.99
N CYS A 11 8.10 12.46 -26.58
CA CYS A 11 6.67 12.36 -26.26
C CYS A 11 6.12 11.00 -26.69
N ALA A 12 6.59 10.41 -27.80
CA ALA A 12 6.29 9.03 -28.13
C ALA A 12 6.93 8.08 -27.11
N ALA A 13 8.17 8.27 -26.65
CA ALA A 13 8.79 7.41 -25.62
C ALA A 13 8.07 7.48 -24.27
N LEU A 14 7.60 8.67 -23.86
CA LEU A 14 6.78 8.87 -22.65
C LEU A 14 5.33 8.40 -22.85
N ALA A 15 4.79 8.44 -24.07
CA ALA A 15 3.48 7.87 -24.42
C ALA A 15 3.55 6.35 -24.73
N LEU A 16 4.76 5.82 -24.94
CA LEU A 16 5.09 4.41 -25.11
C LEU A 16 5.54 3.77 -23.80
N LEU A 17 5.71 4.55 -22.71
CA LEU A 17 5.50 3.98 -21.39
C LEU A 17 4.04 3.51 -21.41
N PRO A 18 3.78 2.20 -21.45
CA PRO A 18 2.40 1.73 -21.37
C PRO A 18 1.83 2.42 -20.13
N ALA A 19 0.65 3.03 -20.25
CA ALA A 19 -0.08 3.53 -19.09
C ALA A 19 -0.12 2.35 -18.13
N ALA A 20 0.76 2.37 -17.13
CA ALA A 20 0.88 1.27 -16.21
C ALA A 20 -0.51 1.19 -15.61
N PRO A 21 -1.24 0.08 -15.80
CA PRO A 21 -2.53 -0.04 -15.15
C PRO A 21 -2.25 0.23 -13.66
N ALA A 22 -3.10 1.04 -13.03
CA ALA A 22 -2.89 1.60 -11.70
C ALA A 22 -2.79 0.55 -10.56
N CYS A 23 -2.55 -0.71 -10.89
CA CYS A 23 -2.92 -1.92 -10.18
C CYS A 23 -1.73 -2.69 -9.61
N ALA A 24 -0.69 -1.99 -9.16
CA ALA A 24 0.62 -2.60 -9.09
C ALA A 24 1.67 -1.82 -8.30
N TRP A 25 1.37 -0.57 -7.96
CA TRP A 25 2.39 0.37 -7.50
C TRP A 25 2.76 0.12 -6.03
N ASP A 26 1.84 -0.35 -5.19
CA ASP A 26 2.12 -0.69 -3.79
C ASP A 26 2.74 -2.06 -3.56
N GLY A 27 2.91 -2.88 -4.61
CA GLY A 27 3.55 -4.20 -4.49
C GLY A 27 4.98 -4.16 -3.93
N VAL A 28 5.71 -3.05 -4.11
CA VAL A 28 7.03 -2.83 -3.48
C VAL A 28 6.90 -2.57 -1.98
N THR A 29 5.94 -1.74 -1.60
CA THR A 29 5.62 -1.41 -0.21
C THR A 29 5.21 -2.68 0.53
N HIS A 30 4.22 -3.39 -0.01
CA HIS A 30 3.66 -4.63 0.54
C HIS A 30 4.72 -5.72 0.64
N GLY A 31 5.47 -5.95 -0.45
CA GLY A 31 6.54 -6.93 -0.46
C GLY A 31 7.64 -6.65 0.58
N HIS A 32 7.96 -5.37 0.82
CA HIS A 32 8.88 -4.98 1.89
C HIS A 32 8.31 -5.22 3.29
N ILE A 33 7.05 -4.83 3.54
CA ILE A 33 6.38 -5.07 4.83
C ILE A 33 6.32 -6.56 5.13
N THR A 34 6.01 -7.38 4.13
CA THR A 34 6.02 -8.84 4.22
C THR A 34 7.41 -9.38 4.60
N ASP A 35 8.50 -8.85 4.02
CA ASP A 35 9.85 -9.24 4.43
C ASP A 35 10.13 -8.88 5.90
N LEU A 36 9.69 -7.69 6.35
CA LEU A 36 9.77 -7.30 7.76
C LEU A 36 8.94 -8.24 8.65
N ALA A 37 7.77 -8.68 8.19
CA ALA A 37 6.89 -9.58 8.94
C ALA A 37 7.56 -10.93 9.22
N VAL A 38 8.34 -11.46 8.26
CA VAL A 38 9.11 -12.70 8.46
C VAL A 38 10.07 -12.59 9.65
N GLU A 39 10.67 -11.41 9.87
CA GLU A 39 11.55 -11.15 11.01
C GLU A 39 10.79 -11.12 12.35
N GLN A 40 9.51 -10.75 12.33
CA GLN A 40 8.64 -10.64 13.51
C GLN A 40 7.96 -11.96 13.90
N VAL A 41 7.95 -12.97 13.02
CA VAL A 41 7.45 -14.32 13.33
C VAL A 41 8.23 -14.91 14.49
N GLN A 42 7.55 -15.43 15.52
CA GLN A 42 8.15 -16.00 16.72
C GLN A 42 8.43 -17.50 16.58
N THR A 43 7.58 -18.24 15.88
CA THR A 43 7.70 -19.68 15.65
C THR A 43 8.85 -19.98 14.68
N PRO A 44 9.94 -20.64 15.12
CA PRO A 44 11.12 -20.87 14.26
C PRO A 44 10.82 -21.69 13.00
N GLU A 45 9.89 -22.65 13.09
CA GLU A 45 9.48 -23.49 11.96
C GLU A 45 8.75 -22.66 10.89
N LEU A 46 7.79 -21.83 11.31
CA LEU A 46 7.08 -20.91 10.41
C LEU A 46 8.04 -19.92 9.76
N ARG A 47 8.96 -19.33 10.54
CA ARG A 47 9.96 -18.41 9.98
C ARG A 47 10.81 -19.11 8.91
N ARG A 48 11.28 -20.34 9.18
CA ARG A 48 12.05 -21.13 8.20
C ARG A 48 11.22 -21.48 6.97
N PHE A 49 9.95 -21.81 7.14
CA PHE A 49 9.03 -22.08 6.04
C PHE A 49 8.89 -20.86 5.13
N LEU A 50 8.58 -19.69 5.69
CA LEU A 50 8.46 -18.43 4.95
C LEU A 50 9.75 -18.03 4.23
N GLN A 51 10.91 -18.28 4.84
CA GLN A 51 12.21 -18.03 4.21
C GLN A 51 12.50 -19.00 3.06
N THR A 52 12.16 -20.28 3.23
CA THR A 52 12.32 -21.32 2.19
C THR A 52 11.43 -21.02 0.98
N HIS A 53 10.19 -20.60 1.23
CA HIS A 53 9.18 -20.34 0.19
C HIS A 53 8.98 -18.85 -0.09
N ARG A 54 10.01 -18.02 0.14
CA ARG A 54 9.90 -16.55 0.05
C ARG A 54 9.32 -16.08 -1.28
N ASP A 55 9.72 -16.68 -2.39
CA ASP A 55 9.23 -16.28 -3.72
C ASP A 55 7.73 -16.56 -3.89
N ALA A 56 7.22 -17.65 -3.30
CA ALA A 56 5.79 -17.95 -3.27
C ALA A 56 5.01 -16.96 -2.36
N VAL A 57 5.55 -16.62 -1.19
CA VAL A 57 4.97 -15.59 -0.31
C VAL A 57 4.90 -14.26 -1.03
N GLN A 58 6.00 -13.79 -1.61
CA GLN A 58 6.06 -12.51 -2.34
C GLN A 58 5.13 -12.48 -3.56
N SER A 59 4.97 -13.61 -4.26
CA SER A 59 3.97 -13.77 -5.30
C SER A 59 2.55 -13.59 -4.77
N GLY A 60 2.25 -14.16 -3.61
CA GLY A 60 0.95 -13.99 -2.94
C GLY A 60 0.68 -12.56 -2.52
N VAL A 61 1.71 -11.85 -2.06
CA VAL A 61 1.60 -10.42 -1.70
C VAL A 61 1.32 -9.58 -2.93
N ALA A 62 1.98 -9.88 -4.03
CA ALA A 62 1.73 -9.18 -5.26
C ALA A 62 0.27 -9.43 -5.69
N PHE A 63 -0.13 -10.71 -5.76
CA PHE A 63 -1.27 -11.21 -6.52
C PHE A 63 -2.57 -10.36 -6.51
N PRO A 64 -3.14 -9.95 -5.36
CA PRO A 64 -4.50 -9.42 -5.32
C PRO A 64 -4.65 -8.12 -6.13
N ASP A 65 -3.68 -7.22 -6.09
CA ASP A 65 -3.66 -5.98 -6.89
C ASP A 65 -3.62 -6.22 -8.40
N TRP A 66 -2.93 -7.27 -8.84
CA TRP A 66 -2.80 -7.60 -10.26
C TRP A 66 -4.13 -8.10 -10.85
N GLY A 67 -5.08 -8.49 -9.99
CA GLY A 67 -6.48 -8.76 -10.33
C GLY A 67 -7.24 -7.54 -10.87
N HIS A 68 -6.80 -6.29 -10.64
CA HIS A 68 -7.42 -5.12 -11.26
C HIS A 68 -7.20 -5.05 -12.78
N GLY A 69 -6.25 -5.80 -13.33
CA GLY A 69 -6.16 -6.05 -14.78
C GLY A 69 -7.37 -6.83 -15.33
N LEU A 70 -8.15 -7.44 -14.44
CA LEU A 70 -9.27 -8.36 -14.73
C LEU A 70 -10.63 -7.73 -14.40
N LYS A 71 -10.73 -6.39 -14.57
CA LYS A 71 -11.93 -5.56 -14.36
C LYS A 71 -13.24 -6.28 -14.69
N PRO A 72 -14.30 -6.10 -13.87
CA PRO A 72 -14.55 -4.90 -13.04
C PRO A 72 -14.20 -4.95 -11.54
N HIS A 73 -13.75 -6.06 -10.96
CA HIS A 73 -13.92 -6.30 -9.50
C HIS A 73 -12.64 -6.64 -8.70
N GLY A 74 -11.49 -6.01 -9.01
CA GLY A 74 -10.18 -6.33 -8.40
C GLY A 74 -10.15 -6.37 -6.86
N GLU A 75 -10.75 -5.38 -6.18
CA GLU A 75 -10.77 -5.31 -4.70
C GLU A 75 -11.62 -6.44 -4.06
N ALA A 76 -12.75 -6.80 -4.69
CA ALA A 76 -13.61 -7.86 -4.18
C ALA A 76 -12.93 -9.23 -4.32
N LEU A 77 -12.14 -9.43 -5.38
CA LEU A 77 -11.34 -10.63 -5.59
C LEU A 77 -10.31 -10.85 -4.47
N HIS A 78 -9.77 -9.78 -3.87
CA HIS A 78 -8.74 -9.85 -2.82
C HIS A 78 -9.16 -10.74 -1.65
N ALA A 79 -10.34 -10.45 -1.10
CA ALA A 79 -10.81 -11.11 0.10
C ALA A 79 -11.43 -12.49 -0.22
N HIS A 80 -12.20 -12.60 -1.32
CA HIS A 80 -12.87 -13.84 -1.71
C HIS A 80 -11.92 -14.98 -2.10
N TYR A 81 -10.74 -14.63 -2.61
CA TYR A 81 -9.69 -15.61 -2.86
C TYR A 81 -9.30 -16.35 -1.57
N LEU A 82 -9.15 -15.65 -0.44
CA LEU A 82 -8.66 -16.24 0.81
C LEU A 82 -9.55 -17.38 1.31
N ASP A 83 -10.88 -17.23 1.22
CA ASP A 83 -11.81 -18.27 1.66
C ASP A 83 -11.71 -19.53 0.78
N ALA A 84 -11.65 -19.32 -0.55
CA ALA A 84 -11.54 -20.40 -1.51
C ALA A 84 -10.17 -21.12 -1.40
N ALA A 85 -9.10 -20.36 -1.23
CA ALA A 85 -7.74 -20.85 -1.07
C ALA A 85 -7.60 -21.66 0.21
N TRP A 86 -8.06 -21.12 1.35
CA TRP A 86 -8.02 -21.84 2.60
C TRP A 86 -8.84 -23.13 2.53
N SER A 87 -10.08 -23.06 2.01
CA SER A 87 -10.92 -24.25 1.84
C SER A 87 -10.25 -25.34 1.00
N ASP A 88 -9.56 -24.95 -0.08
CA ASP A 88 -8.88 -25.91 -0.95
C ASP A 88 -7.62 -26.49 -0.32
N LEU A 89 -6.82 -25.67 0.39
CA LEU A 89 -5.61 -26.11 1.09
C LEU A 89 -5.87 -27.17 2.17
N GLN A 90 -7.10 -27.22 2.69
CA GLN A 90 -7.53 -28.23 3.67
C GLN A 90 -8.01 -29.54 3.03
N ARG A 91 -8.12 -29.63 1.70
CA ARG A 91 -8.59 -30.85 1.03
C ARG A 91 -7.49 -31.90 0.96
N PRO A 92 -7.80 -33.19 1.21
CA PRO A 92 -6.81 -34.26 1.13
C PRO A 92 -6.11 -34.34 -0.23
N GLN A 93 -6.82 -34.02 -1.32
CA GLN A 93 -6.25 -34.03 -2.67
C GLN A 93 -5.20 -32.94 -2.85
N THR A 94 -5.44 -31.74 -2.31
CA THR A 94 -4.51 -30.60 -2.38
C THR A 94 -3.33 -30.80 -1.42
N GLN A 95 -3.57 -31.33 -0.22
CA GLN A 95 -2.52 -31.70 0.74
C GLN A 95 -1.56 -32.79 0.22
N ALA A 96 -2.04 -33.67 -0.65
CA ALA A 96 -1.22 -34.70 -1.27
C ALA A 96 -0.37 -34.19 -2.45
N GLN A 97 -0.53 -32.93 -2.86
CA GLN A 97 0.21 -32.37 -3.99
C GLN A 97 1.66 -32.05 -3.60
N PRO A 98 2.63 -32.25 -4.53
CA PRO A 98 4.04 -31.98 -4.25
C PRO A 98 4.35 -30.49 -4.03
N ASN A 99 3.49 -29.59 -4.50
CA ASN A 99 3.59 -28.13 -4.38
C ASN A 99 2.69 -27.55 -3.28
N HIS A 100 2.12 -28.37 -2.38
CA HIS A 100 1.22 -27.91 -1.31
C HIS A 100 1.84 -26.80 -0.45
N ASP A 101 3.12 -26.94 -0.08
CA ASP A 101 3.85 -25.94 0.70
C ASP A 101 3.96 -24.60 -0.04
N GLU A 102 4.17 -24.61 -1.36
CA GLU A 102 4.22 -23.38 -2.16
C GLU A 102 2.84 -22.71 -2.26
N LEU A 103 1.77 -23.50 -2.40
CA LEU A 103 0.41 -23.00 -2.39
C LEU A 103 0.05 -22.39 -1.02
N PHE A 104 0.46 -23.03 0.07
CA PHE A 104 0.25 -22.50 1.41
C PHE A 104 1.06 -21.23 1.66
N ALA A 105 2.32 -21.17 1.22
CA ALA A 105 3.15 -19.98 1.29
C ALA A 105 2.55 -18.81 0.47
N HIS A 106 2.02 -19.09 -0.72
CA HIS A 106 1.32 -18.09 -1.51
C HIS A 106 0.06 -17.58 -0.81
N TYR A 107 -0.73 -18.46 -0.20
CA TYR A 107 -1.88 -18.05 0.61
C TYR A 107 -1.48 -17.12 1.77
N LEU A 108 -0.38 -17.41 2.46
CA LEU A 108 0.15 -16.52 3.51
C LEU A 108 0.54 -15.14 2.94
N GLY A 109 1.10 -15.09 1.74
CA GLY A 109 1.36 -13.83 1.03
C GLY A 109 0.09 -13.04 0.69
N ALA A 110 -0.94 -13.72 0.18
CA ALA A 110 -2.22 -13.08 -0.13
C ALA A 110 -2.93 -12.56 1.13
N TYR A 111 -2.81 -13.29 2.25
CA TYR A 111 -3.26 -12.81 3.55
C TYR A 111 -2.53 -11.54 3.96
N ALA A 112 -1.20 -11.50 3.78
CA ALA A 112 -0.38 -10.34 4.13
C ALA A 112 -0.82 -9.10 3.35
N HIS A 113 -1.02 -9.22 2.03
CA HIS A 113 -1.53 -8.13 1.19
C HIS A 113 -2.82 -7.53 1.74
N VAL A 114 -3.84 -8.37 1.99
CA VAL A 114 -5.13 -7.88 2.49
C VAL A 114 -4.94 -7.20 3.85
N VAL A 115 -4.16 -7.76 4.76
CA VAL A 115 -3.90 -7.08 6.06
C VAL A 115 -3.19 -5.75 5.87
N GLU A 116 -2.23 -5.67 4.94
CA GLU A 116 -1.43 -4.48 4.65
C GLU A 116 -2.31 -3.33 4.15
N ASP A 117 -3.19 -3.58 3.17
CA ASP A 117 -4.18 -2.59 2.72
C ASP A 117 -5.04 -2.10 3.89
N ARG A 118 -5.61 -3.06 4.64
CA ARG A 118 -6.57 -2.78 5.70
C ARG A 118 -5.96 -1.98 6.83
N VAL A 119 -4.73 -2.27 7.21
CA VAL A 119 -4.07 -1.56 8.31
C VAL A 119 -3.54 -0.21 7.82
N LEU A 120 -2.86 -0.13 6.68
CA LEU A 120 -2.28 1.10 6.15
C LEU A 120 -3.35 2.16 5.83
N ASP A 121 -4.41 1.78 5.14
CA ASP A 121 -5.49 2.70 4.75
C ASP A 121 -6.35 3.13 5.94
N ALA A 122 -6.70 2.19 6.84
CA ALA A 122 -7.52 2.50 8.01
C ALA A 122 -6.82 3.40 9.03
N THR A 123 -5.50 3.57 8.94
CA THR A 123 -4.75 4.28 9.98
C THR A 123 -3.79 5.33 9.44
N LEU A 124 -2.70 4.96 8.76
CA LEU A 124 -1.69 5.92 8.29
C LEU A 124 -2.28 6.91 7.28
N LYS A 125 -2.94 6.44 6.21
CA LYS A 125 -3.53 7.32 5.19
C LYS A 125 -4.64 8.20 5.80
N LYS A 126 -5.50 7.65 6.66
CA LYS A 126 -6.52 8.43 7.39
C LYS A 126 -5.91 9.48 8.32
N HIS A 127 -4.82 9.18 9.02
CA HIS A 127 -4.09 10.16 9.82
C HIS A 127 -3.55 11.30 8.95
N ALA A 128 -2.88 10.96 7.86
CA ALA A 128 -2.30 11.93 6.96
C ALA A 128 -3.37 12.87 6.38
N LYS A 129 -4.52 12.32 5.97
CA LYS A 129 -5.69 13.12 5.56
C LYS A 129 -6.20 14.03 6.69
N ALA A 130 -6.24 13.53 7.92
CA ALA A 130 -6.71 14.29 9.07
C ALA A 130 -5.79 15.48 9.43
N VAL A 131 -4.46 15.34 9.28
CA VAL A 131 -3.49 16.47 9.38
C VAL A 131 -3.53 17.43 8.17
N GLY A 132 -4.49 17.25 7.26
CA GLY A 132 -4.72 18.14 6.12
C GLY A 132 -3.80 17.87 4.94
N GLU A 133 -3.15 16.71 4.89
CA GLU A 133 -2.38 16.31 3.73
C GLU A 133 -3.27 15.78 2.61
N PRO A 134 -2.89 15.99 1.33
CA PRO A 134 -3.64 15.45 0.21
C PRO A 134 -3.60 13.92 0.23
N ASP A 135 -4.69 13.31 -0.21
CA ASP A 135 -4.75 11.87 -0.46
C ASP A 135 -3.73 11.51 -1.55
N ARG A 136 -2.92 10.48 -1.30
CA ARG A 136 -1.85 10.06 -2.19
C ARG A 136 -2.16 8.69 -2.74
N ASP A 137 -1.90 8.54 -4.04
CA ASP A 137 -2.00 7.24 -4.67
C ASP A 137 -0.86 6.32 -4.19
N ASP A 138 -1.06 5.03 -4.44
CA ASP A 138 -0.16 3.95 -4.03
C ASP A 138 1.23 4.09 -4.66
N MET A 139 1.33 4.73 -5.83
CA MET A 139 2.60 5.04 -6.48
C MET A 139 3.45 6.00 -5.65
N GLU A 140 2.86 7.08 -5.15
CA GLU A 140 3.60 8.04 -4.35
C GLU A 140 4.05 7.46 -2.99
N ASN A 141 3.26 6.56 -2.40
CA ASN A 141 3.63 5.83 -1.18
C ASN A 141 4.83 4.92 -1.43
N ALA A 142 4.78 4.09 -2.48
CA ALA A 142 5.87 3.22 -2.88
C ALA A 142 7.15 4.01 -3.20
N MET A 143 7.02 5.17 -3.85
CA MET A 143 8.17 6.03 -4.12
C MET A 143 8.84 6.58 -2.86
N LEU A 144 8.03 6.96 -1.87
CA LEU A 144 8.51 7.43 -0.57
C LEU A 144 9.18 6.31 0.20
N GLY A 145 8.63 5.10 0.19
CA GLY A 145 9.26 3.90 0.76
C GLY A 145 10.63 3.64 0.12
N ILE A 146 10.71 3.61 -1.22
CA ILE A 146 11.97 3.37 -1.93
C ILE A 146 13.05 4.40 -1.58
N ALA A 147 12.69 5.69 -1.52
CA ALA A 147 13.63 6.75 -1.25
C ALA A 147 13.95 6.96 0.24
N GLY A 148 13.00 6.68 1.13
CA GLY A 148 13.11 6.91 2.58
C GLY A 148 13.65 5.71 3.35
N GLU A 149 13.20 4.51 3.01
CA GLU A 149 13.50 3.26 3.71
C GLU A 149 14.56 2.41 2.99
N GLY A 150 15.22 2.98 1.98
CA GLY A 150 16.35 2.33 1.30
C GLY A 150 15.96 1.13 0.42
N LEU A 151 14.70 1.05 -0.01
CA LEU A 151 14.19 -0.08 -0.83
C LEU A 151 14.70 -0.07 -2.28
N LEU A 152 15.63 0.83 -2.63
CA LEU A 152 16.29 0.83 -3.94
C LEU A 152 16.93 -0.53 -4.28
N ARG A 153 17.41 -1.26 -3.26
CA ARG A 153 18.01 -2.60 -3.40
C ARG A 153 17.02 -3.74 -3.19
N TRP A 154 15.82 -3.47 -2.70
CA TRP A 154 14.77 -4.48 -2.60
C TRP A 154 14.38 -4.92 -4.01
N THR A 155 14.18 -6.21 -4.24
CA THR A 155 13.84 -6.71 -5.59
C THR A 155 12.73 -7.72 -5.51
N TYR A 156 11.72 -7.52 -6.35
CA TYR A 156 10.69 -8.50 -6.62
C TYR A 156 11.23 -9.59 -7.54
N ARG A 157 10.89 -10.84 -7.25
CA ARG A 157 11.16 -11.98 -8.13
C ARG A 157 9.82 -12.50 -8.62
N PRO A 158 9.49 -12.31 -9.92
CA PRO A 158 8.29 -12.88 -10.50
C PRO A 158 8.24 -14.38 -10.25
N PHE A 159 7.19 -14.82 -9.55
CA PHE A 159 6.90 -16.22 -9.32
C PHE A 159 5.41 -16.44 -9.55
N VAL A 160 5.07 -17.52 -10.21
CA VAL A 160 3.68 -17.95 -10.45
C VAL A 160 3.61 -19.40 -9.97
N PRO A 161 2.83 -19.71 -8.92
CA PRO A 161 2.62 -21.09 -8.51
C PRO A 161 2.02 -21.89 -9.68
N ASP A 162 2.37 -23.17 -9.79
CA ASP A 162 1.92 -24.05 -10.87
C ASP A 162 0.38 -24.13 -11.02
N ALA A 163 -0.07 -24.73 -12.13
CA ALA A 163 -1.46 -24.75 -12.64
C ALA A 163 -2.58 -25.09 -11.61
N ASP A 164 -2.24 -25.67 -10.45
CA ASP A 164 -3.16 -25.86 -9.32
C ASP A 164 -3.77 -24.56 -8.79
N PHE A 165 -2.99 -23.48 -8.83
CA PHE A 165 -3.43 -22.16 -8.42
C PHE A 165 -4.68 -21.72 -9.18
N ALA A 166 -4.74 -21.99 -10.47
CA ALA A 166 -5.85 -21.59 -11.31
C ALA A 166 -7.18 -22.27 -10.96
N ARG A 167 -7.14 -23.45 -10.35
CA ARG A 167 -8.32 -24.14 -9.84
C ARG A 167 -8.86 -23.54 -8.55
N ILE A 168 -8.00 -22.98 -7.69
CA ILE A 168 -8.44 -22.24 -6.50
C ILE A 168 -9.22 -21.00 -6.94
N TYR A 169 -8.71 -20.31 -7.96
CA TYR A 169 -9.40 -19.21 -8.60
C TYR A 169 -10.74 -19.64 -9.15
N GLU A 170 -10.82 -20.69 -9.98
CA GLU A 170 -12.09 -21.18 -10.55
C GLU A 170 -13.21 -21.37 -9.52
N ARG A 171 -12.82 -21.68 -8.29
CA ARG A 171 -13.73 -21.94 -7.17
C ARG A 171 -14.04 -20.71 -6.32
N SER A 172 -13.23 -19.65 -6.39
CA SER A 172 -13.66 -18.34 -5.95
C SER A 172 -14.82 -17.93 -6.86
N ALA A 173 -15.98 -17.59 -6.30
CA ALA A 173 -17.25 -17.39 -7.02
C ALA A 173 -17.23 -16.31 -8.14
N TYR A 174 -16.07 -15.70 -8.40
CA TYR A 174 -15.82 -14.61 -9.34
C TYR A 174 -15.48 -15.02 -10.77
N PHE A 175 -15.43 -16.33 -11.08
CA PHE A 175 -15.21 -16.82 -12.45
C PHE A 175 -16.37 -16.55 -13.40
N GLY A 176 -17.59 -16.40 -12.86
CA GLY A 176 -18.76 -16.09 -13.70
C GLY A 176 -18.70 -14.71 -14.36
N GLU A 177 -17.88 -13.79 -13.83
CA GLU A 177 -17.84 -12.38 -14.22
C GLU A 177 -16.54 -11.98 -14.95
N THR A 178 -15.48 -12.78 -14.80
CA THR A 178 -14.18 -12.56 -15.45
C THR A 178 -14.00 -13.58 -16.58
N ARG A 179 -13.44 -13.20 -17.74
CA ARG A 179 -13.19 -14.14 -18.87
C ARG A 179 -12.03 -15.12 -18.62
N LEU A 180 -11.75 -15.42 -17.35
CA LEU A 180 -10.64 -16.28 -16.93
C LEU A 180 -11.10 -17.71 -16.76
N ASN A 181 -10.20 -18.66 -17.03
CA ASN A 181 -10.36 -20.08 -16.75
C ASN A 181 -8.99 -20.64 -16.32
N ALA A 182 -8.97 -21.89 -15.85
CA ALA A 182 -7.72 -22.53 -15.45
C ALA A 182 -6.67 -22.53 -16.59
N ASP A 183 -7.14 -22.60 -17.84
CA ASP A 183 -6.28 -22.70 -19.03
C ASP A 183 -5.54 -21.40 -19.36
N ASN A 184 -6.13 -20.23 -19.08
CA ASN A 184 -5.54 -18.92 -19.41
C ASN A 184 -4.96 -18.16 -18.22
N LEU A 185 -5.31 -18.52 -16.97
CA LEU A 185 -4.87 -17.78 -15.79
C LEU A 185 -3.35 -17.81 -15.62
N ALA A 186 -2.70 -18.96 -15.86
CA ALA A 186 -1.25 -19.06 -15.70
C ALA A 186 -0.47 -18.18 -16.69
N GLU A 187 -1.00 -17.96 -17.91
CA GLU A 187 -0.42 -17.03 -18.88
C GLU A 187 -0.63 -15.58 -18.44
N VAL A 188 -1.85 -15.24 -18.04
CA VAL A 188 -2.20 -13.90 -17.55
C VAL A 188 -1.38 -13.53 -16.31
N MET A 189 -1.21 -14.46 -15.37
CA MET A 189 -0.37 -14.26 -14.20
C MET A 189 1.08 -14.06 -14.58
N ARG A 190 1.65 -14.89 -15.45
CA ARG A 190 3.04 -14.72 -15.88
C ARG A 190 3.28 -13.38 -16.56
N ASP A 191 2.41 -12.98 -17.47
CA ASP A 191 2.49 -11.69 -18.15
C ASP A 191 2.36 -10.54 -17.14
N THR A 192 1.43 -10.65 -16.20
CA THR A 192 1.21 -9.60 -15.20
C THR A 192 2.38 -9.50 -14.21
N MET A 193 2.92 -10.63 -13.73
CA MET A 193 4.11 -10.68 -12.88
C MET A 193 5.37 -10.17 -13.59
N GLY A 194 5.50 -10.41 -14.90
CA GLY A 194 6.56 -9.82 -15.72
C GLY A 194 6.45 -8.29 -15.77
N ARG A 195 5.23 -7.77 -15.98
CA ARG A 195 4.95 -6.33 -15.94
C ARG A 195 5.23 -5.73 -14.55
N SER A 196 5.04 -6.47 -13.47
CA SER A 196 5.39 -6.05 -12.10
C SER A 196 6.87 -5.73 -11.92
N ALA A 197 7.74 -6.62 -12.39
CA ALA A 197 9.18 -6.40 -12.30
C ALA A 197 9.64 -5.19 -13.13
N ASP A 198 8.96 -4.91 -14.24
CA ASP A 198 9.21 -3.71 -15.05
C ASP A 198 8.75 -2.44 -14.32
N LEU A 199 7.60 -2.51 -13.65
CA LEU A 199 7.06 -1.41 -12.88
C LEU A 199 7.92 -1.06 -11.67
N GLU A 200 8.43 -2.06 -10.94
CA GLU A 200 9.38 -1.85 -9.84
C GLU A 200 10.61 -1.05 -10.31
N ARG A 201 11.16 -1.38 -11.48
CA ARG A 201 12.30 -0.65 -12.05
C ARG A 201 11.93 0.78 -12.40
N GLN A 202 10.73 1.01 -12.94
CA GLN A 202 10.22 2.35 -13.22
C GLN A 202 10.00 3.15 -11.92
N LEU A 203 9.40 2.54 -10.89
CA LEU A 203 9.22 3.13 -9.56
C LEU A 203 10.53 3.59 -8.95
N LYS A 204 11.59 2.78 -9.03
CA LYS A 204 12.91 3.16 -8.52
C LYS A 204 13.48 4.38 -9.22
N LEU A 205 13.33 4.44 -10.55
CA LEU A 205 13.74 5.61 -11.32
C LEU A 205 12.91 6.84 -10.95
N LEU A 206 11.58 6.71 -10.86
CA LEU A 206 10.69 7.79 -10.45
C LEU A 206 11.00 8.27 -9.03
N SER A 207 11.21 7.36 -8.09
CA SER A 207 11.61 7.67 -6.71
C SER A 207 12.88 8.52 -6.67
N PHE A 208 13.90 8.15 -7.46
CA PHE A 208 15.13 8.94 -7.57
C PHE A 208 14.87 10.36 -8.09
N LEU A 209 13.94 10.53 -9.03
CA LEU A 209 13.67 11.81 -9.69
C LEU A 209 12.70 12.71 -8.91
N SER A 210 11.71 12.14 -8.21
CA SER A 210 10.56 12.87 -7.69
C SER A 210 10.18 12.57 -6.23
N ALA A 211 10.85 11.67 -5.50
CA ALA A 211 10.52 11.43 -4.10
C ALA A 211 10.67 12.69 -3.21
N GLY A 212 11.58 13.60 -3.57
CA GLY A 212 11.70 14.89 -2.87
C GLY A 212 10.44 15.77 -3.02
N TYR A 213 9.73 15.66 -4.13
CA TYR A 213 8.43 16.32 -4.33
C TYR A 213 7.36 15.64 -3.48
N SER A 214 7.24 14.32 -3.57
CA SER A 214 6.29 13.54 -2.77
C SER A 214 6.47 13.82 -1.28
N ARG A 215 7.72 13.91 -0.79
CA ARG A 215 8.02 14.22 0.63
C ARG A 215 7.59 15.62 1.04
N ARG A 216 7.72 16.62 0.17
CA ARG A 216 7.26 18.00 0.49
C ARG A 216 5.75 18.12 0.53
N ALA A 217 5.09 17.26 -0.23
CA ALA A 217 3.67 17.35 -0.45
C ALA A 217 2.87 16.27 0.34
N TRP A 218 3.58 15.43 1.10
CA TRP A 218 3.08 14.50 2.12
C TRP A 218 4.08 14.40 3.31
N PRO A 219 4.41 15.53 3.97
CA PRO A 219 5.54 15.62 4.90
C PRO A 219 5.40 14.77 6.17
N TRP A 220 4.22 14.74 6.79
CA TRP A 220 3.92 13.92 7.94
C TRP A 220 3.91 12.44 7.53
N GLY A 221 3.17 12.06 6.48
CA GLY A 221 3.13 10.67 6.00
C GLY A 221 4.53 10.15 5.68
N ALA A 222 5.33 10.90 4.93
CA ALA A 222 6.71 10.53 4.60
C ALA A 222 7.64 10.42 5.81
N ALA A 223 7.45 11.22 6.86
CA ALA A 223 8.26 11.16 8.08
C ALA A 223 7.87 10.00 9.01
N ASN A 224 6.67 9.45 8.83
CA ASN A 224 6.06 8.49 9.75
C ASN A 224 5.77 7.11 9.11
N LEU A 225 6.01 6.98 7.81
CA LEU A 225 5.72 5.80 6.98
C LEU A 225 6.19 4.47 7.60
N ALA A 226 7.37 4.44 8.21
CA ALA A 226 7.89 3.23 8.84
C ALA A 226 7.29 2.94 10.23
N LYS A 227 7.11 3.98 11.06
CA LYS A 227 6.98 3.81 12.52
C LYS A 227 5.64 4.21 13.12
N ALA A 228 4.85 5.04 12.44
CA ALA A 228 3.54 5.40 12.97
C ALA A 228 2.62 4.17 13.01
N PRO A 229 1.55 4.21 13.83
CA PRO A 229 0.46 3.25 13.71
C PRO A 229 -0.08 3.26 12.27
N GLY A 230 -0.12 2.09 11.63
CA GLY A 230 -0.42 1.96 10.20
C GLY A 230 0.78 2.00 9.27
N GLY A 231 1.96 2.31 9.79
CA GLY A 231 3.21 2.26 9.05
C GLY A 231 3.77 0.85 8.94
N TYR A 232 4.90 0.71 8.27
CA TYR A 232 5.48 -0.57 7.86
C TYR A 232 5.71 -1.53 9.03
N GLU A 233 6.30 -1.06 10.13
CA GLU A 233 6.58 -1.91 11.29
C GLU A 233 5.29 -2.41 11.96
N SER A 234 4.23 -1.61 11.96
CA SER A 234 2.95 -2.01 12.56
C SER A 234 2.19 -3.00 11.69
N ASN A 235 2.20 -2.81 10.37
CA ASN A 235 1.66 -3.79 9.43
C ASN A 235 2.41 -5.12 9.52
N ALA A 236 3.75 -5.08 9.54
CA ALA A 236 4.58 -6.27 9.66
C ALA A 236 4.25 -7.10 10.92
N ARG A 237 3.98 -6.43 12.05
CA ARG A 237 3.50 -7.10 13.28
C ARG A 237 2.10 -7.71 13.12
N ALA A 238 1.18 -7.01 12.45
CA ALA A 238 -0.16 -7.51 12.19
C ALA A 238 -0.12 -8.77 11.30
N VAL A 239 0.63 -8.72 10.21
CA VAL A 239 0.86 -9.84 9.29
C VAL A 239 1.48 -11.03 10.01
N ALA A 240 2.57 -10.81 10.76
CA ALA A 240 3.24 -11.88 11.50
C ALA A 240 2.30 -12.54 12.52
N ALA A 241 1.50 -11.78 13.25
CA ALA A 241 0.53 -12.33 14.19
C ALA A 241 -0.56 -13.17 13.50
N GLY A 242 -1.01 -12.73 12.32
CA GLY A 242 -1.93 -13.50 11.48
C GLY A 242 -1.32 -14.82 11.00
N TRP A 243 -0.08 -14.79 10.49
CA TRP A 243 0.63 -15.99 10.07
C TRP A 243 0.83 -16.99 11.20
N GLU A 244 1.15 -16.54 12.42
CA GLU A 244 1.25 -17.42 13.59
C GLU A 244 -0.07 -18.15 13.87
N ALA A 245 -1.19 -17.43 13.81
CA ALA A 245 -2.51 -18.02 14.03
C ALA A 245 -2.89 -19.01 12.92
N ILE A 246 -2.69 -18.63 11.66
CA ILE A 246 -2.97 -19.49 10.50
C ILE A 246 -2.09 -20.75 10.54
N TRP A 247 -0.80 -20.60 10.85
CA TRP A 247 0.14 -21.72 10.97
C TRP A 247 -0.25 -22.68 12.10
N ALA A 248 -0.60 -22.14 13.27
CA ALA A 248 -1.08 -22.93 14.40
C ALA A 248 -2.34 -23.73 13.99
N GLN A 249 -3.29 -23.09 13.33
CA GLN A 249 -4.51 -23.73 12.84
C GLN A 249 -4.23 -24.83 11.82
N ALA A 250 -3.36 -24.59 10.83
CA ALA A 250 -2.95 -25.58 9.83
C ALA A 250 -2.32 -26.82 10.46
N HIS A 251 -1.73 -26.68 11.65
CA HIS A 251 -1.11 -27.77 12.41
C HIS A 251 -1.99 -28.31 13.54
N GLY A 252 -3.29 -28.00 13.54
CA GLY A 252 -4.26 -28.48 14.54
C GLY A 252 -4.01 -27.97 15.96
N ARG A 253 -3.34 -26.82 16.10
CA ARG A 253 -3.04 -26.19 17.39
C ARG A 253 -4.06 -25.07 17.68
N PRO A 254 -4.34 -24.76 18.95
CA PRO A 254 -5.12 -23.59 19.31
C PRO A 254 -4.51 -22.31 18.73
N ALA A 255 -5.34 -21.48 18.12
CA ALA A 255 -4.94 -20.24 17.48
C ALA A 255 -5.87 -19.10 17.92
N PRO A 256 -5.36 -17.89 18.17
CA PRO A 256 -6.21 -16.74 18.42
C PRO A 256 -6.94 -16.33 17.13
N PHE A 257 -8.21 -15.94 17.26
CA PHE A 257 -8.98 -15.41 16.14
C PHE A 257 -8.65 -13.93 15.88
N PHE A 258 -8.63 -13.13 16.95
CA PHE A 258 -8.16 -11.74 16.92
C PHE A 258 -6.65 -11.72 17.13
N VAL A 259 -5.91 -11.20 16.15
CA VAL A 259 -4.46 -11.33 16.12
C VAL A 259 -3.73 -10.02 16.40
N PHE A 260 -4.37 -8.89 16.10
CA PHE A 260 -3.74 -7.58 16.22
C PHE A 260 -4.77 -6.46 16.36
N SER A 261 -4.34 -5.34 16.95
CA SER A 261 -5.13 -4.12 16.99
C SER A 261 -4.25 -2.87 16.94
N ILE A 262 -4.86 -1.78 16.48
CA ILE A 262 -4.35 -0.43 16.64
C ILE A 262 -5.38 0.36 17.45
N PRO A 263 -5.06 0.83 18.65
CA PRO A 263 -3.78 0.67 19.34
C PRO A 263 -3.52 -0.77 19.76
N ALA A 264 -2.24 -1.12 19.91
CA ALA A 264 -1.84 -2.37 20.57
C ALA A 264 -2.07 -2.27 22.09
N ASP A 265 -1.98 -3.40 22.80
CA ASP A 265 -1.99 -3.40 24.27
C ASP A 265 -0.84 -2.57 24.85
N GLY A 266 -1.15 -1.79 25.89
CA GLY A 266 -0.29 -0.72 26.44
C GLY A 266 -0.08 0.49 25.52
N GLY A 267 -0.69 0.50 24.33
CA GLY A 267 -0.47 1.50 23.29
C GLY A 267 -1.28 2.79 23.48
N ARG A 268 -1.16 3.68 22.48
CA ARG A 268 -1.92 4.93 22.41
C ARG A 268 -2.76 4.94 21.14
N LEU A 269 -4.03 5.30 21.28
CA LEU A 269 -4.93 5.48 20.15
C LEU A 269 -4.38 6.59 19.23
N PRO A 270 -4.42 6.44 17.90
CA PRO A 270 -3.80 7.40 16.98
C PRO A 270 -4.38 8.82 17.09
N SER A 271 -5.68 8.96 17.39
CA SER A 271 -6.41 10.23 17.47
C SER A 271 -7.49 10.27 18.56
N ALA A 272 -7.80 11.48 19.04
CA ALA A 272 -8.96 11.75 19.89
C ALA A 272 -10.21 12.09 19.06
N GLU A 273 -10.04 12.45 17.79
CA GLU A 273 -11.13 12.81 16.88
C GLU A 273 -11.46 11.66 15.94
N ALA A 274 -12.73 11.23 15.94
CA ALA A 274 -13.30 10.19 15.09
C ALA A 274 -13.54 10.62 13.62
N LEU A 275 -12.92 11.72 13.16
CA LEU A 275 -13.20 12.29 11.85
C LEU A 275 -12.81 11.30 10.74
N ASP A 276 -13.76 10.92 9.88
CA ASP A 276 -13.59 9.93 8.80
C ASP A 276 -13.05 8.56 9.27
N GLY A 277 -13.31 8.17 10.52
CA GLY A 277 -12.86 6.90 11.11
C GLY A 277 -11.39 6.88 11.58
N TYR A 278 -10.71 8.02 11.54
CA TYR A 278 -9.48 8.27 12.30
C TYR A 278 -9.77 8.17 13.81
N GLY A 279 -8.88 7.62 14.65
CA GLY A 279 -9.19 7.47 16.10
C GLY A 279 -10.20 6.37 16.46
N ARG A 280 -10.53 5.49 15.51
CA ARG A 280 -11.15 4.20 15.81
C ARG A 280 -10.08 3.18 16.18
N ILE A 281 -10.49 2.15 16.91
CA ILE A 281 -9.66 0.99 17.19
C ILE A 281 -9.79 0.06 15.98
N THR A 282 -8.72 -0.15 15.23
CA THR A 282 -8.69 -1.16 14.15
C THR A 282 -8.35 -2.51 14.77
N VAL A 283 -9.11 -3.55 14.44
CA VAL A 283 -8.87 -4.93 14.89
C VAL A 283 -8.70 -5.80 13.65
N VAL A 284 -7.68 -6.67 13.68
CA VAL A 284 -7.35 -7.62 12.60
C VAL A 284 -7.55 -9.05 13.09
N THR A 285 -8.06 -9.91 12.22
CA THR A 285 -8.34 -11.32 12.48
C THR A 285 -7.48 -12.26 11.63
N ALA A 286 -7.30 -13.49 12.11
CA ALA A 286 -6.58 -14.54 11.38
C ALA A 286 -7.35 -15.06 10.15
N GLN A 287 -8.67 -14.95 10.18
CA GLN A 287 -9.58 -15.43 9.14
C GLN A 287 -10.67 -14.40 8.91
N ARG A 288 -11.22 -14.41 7.69
CA ARG A 288 -12.35 -13.55 7.35
C ARG A 288 -13.57 -13.97 8.14
N PHE A 289 -14.38 -12.99 8.54
CA PHE A 289 -15.66 -13.23 9.18
C PHE A 289 -16.63 -12.10 8.87
N ASP A 290 -17.92 -12.37 9.02
CA ASP A 290 -18.96 -11.37 8.89
C ASP A 290 -18.98 -10.50 10.13
N VAL A 291 -18.66 -9.21 9.99
CA VAL A 291 -18.63 -8.27 11.12
C VAL A 291 -20.00 -8.15 11.80
N ARG A 292 -21.09 -8.49 11.11
CA ARG A 292 -22.45 -8.48 11.67
C ARG A 292 -22.67 -9.58 12.71
N ASP A 293 -21.82 -10.59 12.74
CA ASP A 293 -21.82 -11.63 13.77
C ASP A 293 -21.25 -11.12 15.11
N LEU A 294 -20.55 -9.97 15.11
CA LEU A 294 -20.19 -9.26 16.33
C LEU A 294 -21.35 -8.37 16.80
N THR A 295 -22.01 -8.77 17.88
CA THR A 295 -22.98 -7.91 18.54
C THR A 295 -22.28 -6.95 19.51
N PRO A 296 -22.85 -5.76 19.78
CA PRO A 296 -22.28 -4.82 20.77
C PRO A 296 -22.08 -5.44 22.16
N ASP A 297 -22.88 -6.43 22.55
CA ASP A 297 -22.75 -7.13 23.84
C ASP A 297 -21.48 -7.99 23.93
N MET A 298 -20.91 -8.39 22.79
CA MET A 298 -19.62 -9.10 22.73
C MET A 298 -18.43 -8.15 22.87
N VAL A 299 -18.66 -6.82 22.80
CA VAL A 299 -17.62 -5.80 22.82
C VAL A 299 -17.81 -4.89 24.02
N THR A 300 -16.95 -5.05 25.02
CA THR A 300 -16.93 -4.18 26.19
C THR A 300 -15.78 -3.18 26.08
N LEU A 301 -16.11 -1.88 26.03
CA LEU A 301 -15.14 -0.80 26.20
C LEU A 301 -15.33 -0.18 27.57
N THR A 302 -14.28 -0.13 28.39
CA THR A 302 -14.31 0.50 29.72
C THR A 302 -13.35 1.68 29.75
N GLY A 303 -13.87 2.86 30.08
CA GLY A 303 -13.10 4.09 30.27
C GLY A 303 -13.07 4.54 31.72
N PRO A 304 -12.57 5.76 32.01
CA PRO A 304 -12.45 6.28 33.39
C PRO A 304 -13.81 6.51 34.08
N ALA A 305 -14.89 6.69 33.31
CA ALA A 305 -16.25 6.84 33.82
C ALA A 305 -17.04 5.51 33.90
N GLY A 306 -16.36 4.37 33.68
CA GLY A 306 -16.99 3.05 33.57
C GLY A 306 -17.23 2.61 32.12
N PRO A 307 -18.14 1.64 31.89
CA PRO A 307 -18.46 1.14 30.56
C PRO A 307 -18.90 2.25 29.59
N ALA A 308 -18.37 2.21 28.38
CA ALA A 308 -18.71 3.12 27.29
C ALA A 308 -19.38 2.34 26.16
N PRO A 309 -20.54 2.81 25.64
CA PRO A 309 -21.16 2.19 24.46
C PRO A 309 -20.24 2.33 23.24
N VAL A 310 -20.30 1.33 22.37
CA VAL A 310 -19.45 1.24 21.18
C VAL A 310 -20.28 1.10 19.90
N ARG A 311 -19.70 1.54 18.79
CA ARG A 311 -20.12 1.19 17.44
C ARG A 311 -19.06 0.35 16.77
N ILE A 312 -19.53 -0.65 16.03
CA ILE A 312 -18.70 -1.54 15.22
C ILE A 312 -18.92 -1.14 13.77
N TRP A 313 -17.82 -0.97 13.05
CA TRP A 313 -17.80 -0.53 11.67
C TRP A 313 -17.12 -1.60 10.82
N PRO A 314 -17.73 -2.02 9.69
CA PRO A 314 -17.00 -2.76 8.67
C PRO A 314 -15.82 -1.92 8.19
N TYR A 315 -14.75 -2.56 7.72
CA TYR A 315 -13.65 -1.83 7.12
C TYR A 315 -14.09 -1.17 5.80
N ILE A 316 -14.71 -1.93 4.90
CA ILE A 316 -15.30 -1.42 3.66
C ILE A 316 -16.75 -1.01 3.97
N ASP A 317 -17.04 0.28 3.95
CA ASP A 317 -18.41 0.81 4.05
C ASP A 317 -19.13 0.75 2.68
N ILE A 318 -19.14 -0.43 2.07
CA ILE A 318 -19.89 -0.74 0.85
C ILE A 318 -20.92 -1.81 1.22
N PRO A 319 -22.23 -1.56 1.02
CA PRO A 319 -23.27 -2.55 1.30
C PRO A 319 -22.97 -3.91 0.67
N GLY A 320 -22.91 -4.96 1.49
CA GLY A 320 -22.61 -6.33 1.06
C GLY A 320 -21.16 -6.78 1.25
N HIS A 321 -20.27 -5.90 1.72
CA HIS A 321 -18.85 -6.20 2.03
C HIS A 321 -18.60 -6.30 3.54
N ASP A 322 -19.51 -6.96 4.26
CA ASP A 322 -19.42 -7.15 5.72
C ASP A 322 -18.41 -8.24 6.14
N VAL A 323 -17.87 -9.00 5.17
CA VAL A 323 -16.96 -10.12 5.40
C VAL A 323 -15.51 -9.72 5.10
N ASP A 324 -14.68 -9.55 6.13
CA ASP A 324 -13.31 -9.03 5.99
C ASP A 324 -12.36 -9.59 7.07
N LEU A 325 -11.06 -9.28 6.95
CA LEU A 325 -10.02 -9.57 7.95
C LEU A 325 -9.87 -8.45 8.99
N ALA A 326 -10.53 -7.32 8.78
CA ALA A 326 -10.42 -6.18 9.67
C ALA A 326 -11.75 -5.45 9.84
N PHE A 327 -11.92 -4.86 11.01
CA PHE A 327 -13.04 -4.00 11.35
C PHE A 327 -12.58 -2.91 12.30
N GLN A 328 -13.43 -1.90 12.50
CA GLN A 328 -13.11 -0.79 13.39
C GLN A 328 -14.14 -0.66 14.52
N ILE A 329 -13.68 -0.29 15.70
CA ILE A 329 -14.52 -0.04 16.88
C ILE A 329 -14.36 1.43 17.28
N GLU A 330 -15.48 2.08 17.56
CA GLU A 330 -15.55 3.48 17.96
C GLU A 330 -16.33 3.60 19.27
N ALA A 331 -15.86 4.43 20.20
CA ALA A 331 -16.68 4.84 21.34
C ALA A 331 -17.79 5.78 20.85
N GLU A 332 -19.04 5.59 21.28
CA GLU A 332 -20.12 6.54 20.90
C GLU A 332 -19.98 7.91 21.57
N ARG A 333 -19.11 8.00 22.59
CA ARG A 333 -18.77 9.23 23.29
C ARG A 333 -17.34 9.64 22.93
N PRO A 334 -17.06 10.95 22.87
CA PRO A 334 -15.69 11.43 22.65
C PRO A 334 -14.70 10.83 23.66
N TRP A 335 -13.49 10.54 23.19
CA TRP A 335 -12.39 10.10 24.03
C TRP A 335 -12.02 11.16 25.06
N ILE A 336 -11.83 10.76 26.31
CA ILE A 336 -11.32 11.65 27.36
C ILE A 336 -9.80 11.71 27.19
N ALA A 337 -9.30 12.90 26.86
CA ALA A 337 -7.89 13.10 26.53
C ALA A 337 -6.95 12.55 27.62
N GLY A 338 -5.98 11.73 27.21
CA GLY A 338 -5.00 11.10 28.09
C GLY A 338 -5.54 10.00 29.02
N ALA A 339 -6.84 9.70 28.99
CA ALA A 339 -7.42 8.67 29.85
C ALA A 339 -7.06 7.25 29.38
N GLY A 340 -7.00 6.32 30.33
CA GLY A 340 -6.85 4.90 30.06
C GLY A 340 -8.19 4.24 29.73
N TYR A 341 -8.16 3.31 28.78
CA TYR A 341 -9.27 2.50 28.34
C TYR A 341 -8.89 1.02 28.29
N ARG A 342 -9.87 0.14 28.47
CA ARG A 342 -9.74 -1.30 28.22
C ARG A 342 -10.81 -1.74 27.23
N LEU A 343 -10.39 -2.39 26.16
CA LEU A 343 -11.27 -3.08 25.23
C LEU A 343 -11.21 -4.58 25.52
N ARG A 344 -12.37 -5.20 25.61
CA ARG A 344 -12.53 -6.65 25.65
C ARG A 344 -13.51 -7.06 24.55
N ILE A 345 -13.10 -8.01 23.72
CA ILE A 345 -13.96 -8.69 22.75
C ILE A 345 -14.07 -10.14 23.20
N ALA A 346 -15.27 -10.56 23.59
CA ALA A 346 -15.52 -11.92 24.06
C ALA A 346 -16.71 -12.48 23.28
N PRO A 347 -16.49 -13.50 22.42
CA PRO A 347 -17.57 -14.18 21.74
C PRO A 347 -18.63 -14.67 22.73
N GLY A 348 -19.90 -14.37 22.44
CA GLY A 348 -21.04 -14.71 23.28
C GLY A 348 -21.84 -15.90 22.74
N PRO A 349 -22.81 -16.41 23.52
CA PRO A 349 -23.78 -17.39 23.05
C PRO A 349 -24.51 -16.85 21.80
N GLY A 350 -24.35 -17.52 20.66
CA GLY A 350 -24.95 -17.11 19.38
C GLY A 350 -23.97 -16.51 18.36
N ALA A 351 -22.70 -16.33 18.69
CA ALA A 351 -21.67 -16.05 17.69
C ALA A 351 -21.58 -17.21 16.67
N GLY A 352 -21.51 -16.88 15.38
CA GLY A 352 -21.23 -17.86 14.33
C GLY A 352 -19.78 -18.34 14.38
N ALA A 353 -19.48 -19.49 13.77
CA ALA A 353 -18.09 -19.86 13.50
C ALA A 353 -17.49 -18.93 12.44
N PRO A 354 -16.21 -18.53 12.53
CA PRO A 354 -15.18 -19.00 13.48
C PRO A 354 -15.13 -18.26 14.82
N LEU A 355 -15.98 -17.26 15.04
CA LEU A 355 -15.95 -16.40 16.23
C LEU A 355 -16.36 -17.14 17.52
N ALA A 356 -17.30 -18.09 17.44
CA ALA A 356 -17.89 -18.79 18.58
C ALA A 356 -16.89 -19.40 19.57
N ASP A 357 -15.79 -19.96 19.06
CA ASP A 357 -14.78 -20.66 19.84
C ASP A 357 -13.55 -19.80 20.15
N ALA A 358 -13.56 -18.53 19.74
CA ALA A 358 -12.42 -17.66 19.92
C ALA A 358 -12.21 -17.29 21.41
N PRO A 359 -10.96 -17.32 21.91
CA PRO A 359 -10.68 -16.80 23.24
C PRO A 359 -11.00 -15.29 23.29
N ALA A 360 -11.32 -14.81 24.49
CA ALA A 360 -11.50 -13.38 24.67
C ALA A 360 -10.22 -12.62 24.34
N TYR A 361 -10.37 -11.54 23.58
CA TYR A 361 -9.31 -10.62 23.22
C TYR A 361 -9.39 -9.39 24.13
N GLU A 362 -8.29 -9.03 24.77
CA GLU A 362 -8.22 -7.86 25.65
C GLU A 362 -7.01 -7.00 25.34
N ILE A 363 -7.22 -5.69 25.34
CA ILE A 363 -6.15 -4.69 25.28
C ILE A 363 -6.46 -3.56 26.27
N ALA A 364 -5.43 -2.99 26.86
CA ALA A 364 -5.46 -1.70 27.54
C ALA A 364 -4.74 -0.66 26.69
N PHE A 365 -5.25 0.56 26.61
CA PHE A 365 -4.62 1.63 25.83
C PHE A 365 -4.94 3.00 26.42
N GLN A 366 -4.25 4.02 25.94
CA GLN A 366 -4.51 5.41 26.31
C GLN A 366 -5.12 6.18 25.14
N ALA A 367 -6.13 7.00 25.43
CA ALA A 367 -6.56 8.06 24.52
C ALA A 367 -5.45 9.12 24.38
N PRO A 368 -5.33 9.79 23.23
CA PRO A 368 -4.29 10.79 23.06
C PRO A 368 -4.58 12.03 23.90
N THR A 369 -3.51 12.76 24.25
CA THR A 369 -3.54 13.87 25.21
C THR A 369 -3.90 15.22 24.60
N GLU A 370 -3.86 15.35 23.28
CA GLU A 370 -4.16 16.59 22.57
C GLU A 370 -5.19 16.32 21.47
N PRO A 371 -6.18 17.20 21.25
CA PRO A 371 -6.79 17.33 19.93
C PRO A 371 -5.68 17.82 19.00
N GLN A 372 -5.11 16.93 18.19
CA GLN A 372 -3.93 17.24 17.35
C GLN A 372 -4.19 18.34 16.29
N PHE A 373 -5.44 18.78 16.12
CA PHE A 373 -5.86 19.71 15.07
C PHE A 373 -6.36 21.06 15.60
N GLN A 374 -5.60 21.72 16.49
CA GLN A 374 -5.87 23.14 16.79
C GLN A 374 -5.25 24.12 15.79
N ASP A 375 -4.36 23.68 14.89
CA ASP A 375 -3.82 24.54 13.83
C ASP A 375 -4.27 24.09 12.44
N ARG A 376 -5.50 24.45 12.07
CA ARG A 376 -5.86 24.62 10.65
C ARG A 376 -5.21 25.91 10.11
N ALA A 377 -3.89 26.02 10.24
CA ALA A 377 -3.12 27.10 9.65
C ALA A 377 -2.89 26.79 8.16
N HIS A 378 -3.80 27.29 7.32
CA HIS A 378 -3.65 27.50 5.90
C HIS A 378 -3.07 26.32 5.09
N ALA A 379 -3.97 25.51 4.52
CA ALA A 379 -3.71 24.82 3.27
C ALA A 379 -3.23 25.86 2.23
N ARG A 380 -1.91 26.03 2.10
CA ARG A 380 -1.32 26.84 1.06
C ARG A 380 -1.59 26.14 -0.26
N ARG A 381 -2.47 26.78 -1.03
CA ARG A 381 -2.96 26.42 -2.37
C ARG A 381 -1.86 25.98 -3.35
N PRO A 382 -2.22 25.31 -4.48
CA PRO A 382 -1.34 24.54 -5.39
C PRO A 382 -0.22 25.29 -6.13
N TRP A 383 -0.04 26.59 -5.88
CA TRP A 383 0.82 27.48 -6.67
C TRP A 383 2.32 27.20 -6.49
N ALA A 384 2.71 26.50 -5.42
CA ALA A 384 4.09 26.07 -5.23
C ALA A 384 4.54 25.06 -6.31
N MET A 385 3.61 24.32 -6.92
CA MET A 385 3.91 23.28 -7.92
C MET A 385 4.48 23.85 -9.22
N GLY A 386 3.96 25.00 -9.70
CA GLY A 386 4.45 25.66 -10.91
C GLY A 386 5.87 26.23 -10.77
N PHE A 387 6.17 26.84 -9.63
CA PHE A 387 7.52 27.36 -9.32
C PHE A 387 8.54 26.24 -9.04
N PHE A 388 8.11 25.11 -8.45
CA PHE A 388 8.99 23.98 -8.15
C PHE A 388 9.33 23.13 -9.39
N LEU A 389 8.36 22.92 -10.29
CA LEU A 389 8.62 22.31 -11.60
C LEU A 389 9.64 23.15 -12.38
N PHE A 390 9.55 24.48 -12.34
CA PHE A 390 10.51 25.38 -12.96
C PHE A 390 11.94 25.23 -12.38
N ALA A 391 12.08 25.04 -11.06
CA ALA A 391 13.38 24.86 -10.40
C ALA A 391 14.02 23.49 -10.68
N ILE A 392 13.21 22.41 -10.77
CA ILE A 392 13.69 21.06 -11.10
C ILE A 392 14.08 20.98 -12.58
N VAL A 393 13.26 21.55 -13.46
CA VAL A 393 13.53 21.69 -14.90
C VAL A 393 14.76 22.55 -15.17
N GLY A 394 14.90 23.68 -14.48
CA GLY A 394 16.06 24.57 -14.58
C GLY A 394 17.33 23.94 -13.99
N GLY A 395 17.21 23.18 -12.89
CA GLY A 395 18.33 22.47 -12.26
C GLY A 395 18.83 21.29 -13.10
N ALA A 396 17.94 20.48 -13.65
CA ALA A 396 18.28 19.39 -14.57
C ALA A 396 18.89 19.90 -15.87
N ALA A 397 18.39 21.02 -16.40
CA ALA A 397 19.02 21.74 -17.52
C ALA A 397 20.44 22.20 -17.16
N GLY A 398 20.63 22.81 -15.98
CA GLY A 398 21.94 23.26 -15.50
C GLY A 398 22.98 22.13 -15.34
N VAL A 399 22.57 20.97 -14.83
CA VAL A 399 23.44 19.78 -14.70
C VAL A 399 23.80 19.20 -16.07
N LEU A 400 22.86 19.18 -17.03
CA LEU A 400 23.12 18.72 -18.40
C LEU A 400 24.05 19.67 -19.17
N PHE A 401 23.92 20.98 -18.97
CA PHE A 401 24.88 21.97 -19.49
C PHE A 401 26.27 21.80 -18.86
N GLY A 402 26.35 21.60 -17.54
CA GLY A 402 27.62 21.40 -16.83
C GLY A 402 28.34 20.11 -17.19
N LEU A 403 27.61 19.01 -17.44
CA LEU A 403 28.18 17.74 -17.90
C LEU A 403 28.66 17.81 -19.35
N GLY A 404 27.98 18.57 -20.21
CA GLY A 404 28.44 18.87 -21.57
C GLY A 404 29.77 19.63 -21.56
N ASP A 405 29.89 20.67 -20.72
CA ASP A 405 31.11 21.47 -20.62
C ASP A 405 32.27 20.72 -19.92
N LEU A 406 31.99 19.84 -18.94
CA LEU A 406 32.99 18.95 -18.31
C LEU A 406 33.51 17.87 -19.27
N ALA A 407 32.64 17.28 -20.08
CA ALA A 407 33.03 16.35 -21.14
C ALA A 407 33.85 17.04 -22.23
N MET A 408 33.59 18.33 -22.48
CA MET A 408 34.34 19.18 -23.42
C MET A 408 35.73 19.59 -22.89
N LEU A 409 35.88 19.78 -21.57
CA LEU A 409 37.16 20.08 -20.91
C LEU A 409 38.08 18.85 -20.77
N ALA A 410 37.52 17.64 -20.70
CA ALA A 410 38.27 16.39 -20.59
C ALA A 410 38.94 15.93 -21.90
N VAL A 411 38.53 16.47 -23.05
CA VAL A 411 39.07 16.14 -24.39
C VAL A 411 39.92 17.30 -24.90
N GLY A 412 41.15 17.40 -24.41
CA GLY A 412 42.14 18.37 -24.88
C GLY A 412 42.72 18.04 -26.25
N ALA A 413 41.94 18.17 -27.34
CA ALA A 413 42.44 17.93 -28.70
C ALA A 413 41.88 18.92 -29.73
N GLU A 414 42.78 19.50 -30.53
CA GLU A 414 42.55 20.57 -31.52
C GLU A 414 41.63 20.21 -32.70
N ARG A 415 41.04 19.01 -32.74
CA ARG A 415 39.99 18.66 -33.72
C ARG A 415 38.90 17.83 -33.07
N ARG A 416 37.69 18.40 -33.06
CA ARG A 416 36.50 17.85 -32.43
C ARG A 416 35.93 16.69 -33.26
N PRO A 417 35.63 15.53 -32.65
CA PRO A 417 34.87 14.48 -33.32
C PRO A 417 33.41 14.92 -33.50
N PRO A 418 32.84 14.80 -34.72
CA PRO A 418 31.46 15.23 -34.99
C PRO A 418 30.39 14.52 -34.14
N ALA A 419 30.71 13.34 -33.59
CA ALA A 419 29.83 12.62 -32.66
C ALA A 419 29.70 13.30 -31.29
N LEU A 420 30.75 13.94 -30.79
CA LEU A 420 30.71 14.65 -29.50
C LEU A 420 30.00 16.01 -29.63
N GLU A 421 30.15 16.69 -30.78
CA GLU A 421 29.36 17.89 -31.07
C GLU A 421 27.87 17.57 -31.21
N ALA A 422 27.52 16.43 -31.82
CA ALA A 422 26.13 15.99 -31.91
C ALA A 422 25.52 15.65 -30.54
N LEU A 423 26.32 15.10 -29.62
CA LEU A 423 25.91 14.79 -28.25
C LEU A 423 25.69 16.08 -27.42
N ASP A 424 26.60 17.05 -27.50
CA ASP A 424 26.49 18.35 -26.83
C ASP A 424 25.28 19.15 -27.33
N ILE A 425 25.08 19.20 -28.65
CA ILE A 425 23.89 19.81 -29.26
C ILE A 425 22.61 19.10 -28.81
N GLY A 426 22.66 17.77 -28.67
CA GLY A 426 21.55 16.95 -28.16
C GLY A 426 21.18 17.29 -26.72
N LEU A 427 22.15 17.33 -25.80
CA LEU A 427 21.93 17.69 -24.40
C LEU A 427 21.41 19.12 -24.25
N LYS A 428 22.00 20.08 -24.98
CA LYS A 428 21.58 21.50 -24.95
C LYS A 428 20.17 21.69 -25.51
N ALA A 429 19.79 20.95 -26.55
CA ALA A 429 18.44 20.98 -27.09
C ALA A 429 17.39 20.40 -26.12
N VAL A 430 17.73 19.31 -25.41
CA VAL A 430 16.86 18.73 -24.38
C VAL A 430 16.66 19.74 -23.23
N ALA A 431 17.73 20.36 -22.75
CA ALA A 431 17.65 21.38 -21.70
C ALA A 431 16.76 22.57 -22.07
N VAL A 432 16.85 23.07 -23.32
CA VAL A 432 16.01 24.16 -23.83
C VAL A 432 14.54 23.75 -23.94
N LEU A 433 14.24 22.52 -24.36
CA LEU A 433 12.86 22.04 -24.48
C LEU A 433 12.19 21.85 -23.13
N ILE A 434 12.94 21.36 -22.14
CA ILE A 434 12.44 21.24 -20.76
C ILE A 434 12.15 22.65 -20.21
N PHE A 435 13.06 23.61 -20.41
CA PHE A 435 12.87 25.01 -19.98
C PHE A 435 11.66 25.69 -20.66
N ALA A 436 11.49 25.48 -21.97
CA ALA A 436 10.36 26.03 -22.72
C ALA A 436 9.01 25.40 -22.33
N GLY A 437 8.98 24.10 -22.01
CA GLY A 437 7.79 23.42 -21.49
C GLY A 437 7.38 23.92 -20.10
N GLY A 438 8.36 24.17 -19.22
CA GLY A 438 8.11 24.81 -17.93
C GLY A 438 7.60 26.24 -18.05
N LEU A 439 8.11 27.02 -19.01
CA LEU A 439 7.67 28.39 -19.27
C LEU A 439 6.24 28.43 -19.87
N TRP A 440 5.88 27.46 -20.72
CA TRP A 440 4.55 27.37 -21.31
C TRP A 440 3.47 27.08 -20.26
N LEU A 441 3.72 26.16 -19.34
CA LEU A 441 2.85 25.89 -18.17
C LEU A 441 2.64 27.15 -17.31
N LEU A 442 3.69 27.95 -17.12
CA LEU A 442 3.63 29.22 -16.38
C LEU A 442 2.71 30.26 -17.06
N VAL A 443 2.70 30.31 -18.39
CA VAL A 443 1.91 31.27 -19.17
C VAL A 443 0.45 30.85 -19.26
N THR A 444 0.16 29.55 -19.40
CA THR A 444 -1.22 29.04 -19.48
C THR A 444 -1.92 29.09 -18.13
N ASP A 445 -1.24 28.77 -17.03
CA ASP A 445 -1.81 28.89 -15.67
C ASP A 445 -1.80 30.34 -15.14
N GLY A 446 -0.88 31.18 -15.63
CA GLY A 446 -0.83 32.61 -15.31
C GLY A 446 -2.02 33.41 -15.85
N ALA A 447 -2.60 33.01 -16.99
CA ALA A 447 -3.81 33.63 -17.53
C ALA A 447 -5.04 33.35 -16.65
N ALA A 448 -5.16 32.15 -16.09
CA ALA A 448 -6.21 31.79 -15.14
C ALA A 448 -6.10 32.58 -13.81
N PHE A 449 -4.87 32.92 -13.39
CA PHE A 449 -4.59 33.73 -12.20
C PHE A 449 -4.99 35.21 -12.37
N ILE A 450 -4.75 35.81 -13.55
CA ILE A 450 -5.16 37.19 -13.86
C ILE A 450 -6.69 37.33 -13.93
N GLU A 451 -7.37 36.33 -14.50
CA GLU A 451 -8.83 36.27 -14.56
C GLU A 451 -9.46 36.11 -13.16
N PHE A 452 -8.81 35.37 -12.26
CA PHE A 452 -9.22 35.23 -10.85
C PHE A 452 -9.06 36.54 -10.06
N LEU A 453 -7.94 37.26 -10.21
CA LEU A 453 -7.72 38.56 -9.57
C LEU A 453 -8.73 39.62 -10.03
N ARG A 454 -9.17 39.57 -11.29
CA ARG A 454 -10.21 40.45 -11.85
C ARG A 454 -11.62 40.21 -11.30
N ARG A 455 -11.89 39.03 -10.72
CA ARG A 455 -13.22 38.66 -10.19
C ARG A 455 -13.36 38.85 -8.69
N HIS A 456 -12.26 39.05 -7.97
CA HIS A 456 -12.22 39.07 -6.50
C HIS A 456 -11.48 40.26 -5.89
N HIS A 457 -11.11 41.24 -6.72
CA HIS A 457 -10.87 42.63 -6.39
C HIS A 457 -11.65 43.49 -7.39
#